data_AF-A0A944HRB7-F1
#
_entry.id   AF-A0A944HRB7-F1
#
_cell.length_a   1.000
_cell.length_b   1.000
_cell.length_c   1.000
_cell.angle_alpha   90.00
_cell.angle_beta   90.00
_cell.angle_gamma   90.00
#
_symmetry.space_group_name_H-M   'P 1'
#
loop_
_entity.id
_entity.type
_entity.pdbx_description
1 polymer ?
#
loop_
_entity_poly.entity_id
_entity_poly.type
_entity_poly.pdbx_seq_one_letter_code
_entity_poly.pdbx_strand_id
1 'polypeptide(L)' 'MDEHPVIRLTNELMAVSDLDQATAGAFVRRVFQEGTHEGEQRLIVELHRRDRTIAELERELARLRDGSPG' A
#
# COMPACT_ATOMS: atom_id res chain seq x y z
N MET A 1 19.66 -20.52 -1.23
CA MET A 1 18.89 -19.55 -2.02
C MET A 1 17.47 -19.70 -1.50
N ASP A 2 16.93 -18.68 -0.84
CA ASP A 2 15.62 -18.80 -0.20
C ASP A 2 14.52 -18.85 -1.25
N GLU A 3 13.55 -19.74 -1.07
CA GLU A 3 12.41 -19.86 -1.96
C GLU A 3 11.61 -18.56 -1.99
N HIS A 4 11.17 -18.13 -3.18
CA HIS A 4 10.39 -16.91 -3.33
C HIS A 4 9.09 -17.01 -2.51
N PRO A 5 8.73 -16.02 -1.67
CA PRO A 5 7.60 -16.14 -0.74
C PRO A 5 6.26 -16.51 -1.39
N VAL A 6 6.00 -16.03 -2.61
CA VAL A 6 4.79 -16.38 -3.38
C VAL A 6 4.77 -17.85 -3.80
N ILE A 7 5.93 -18.42 -4.12
CA ILE A 7 6.04 -19.84 -4.47
C ILE A 7 5.78 -20.68 -3.22
N ARG A 8 6.43 -20.33 -2.11
CA ARG A 8 6.20 -20.99 -0.81
C ARG A 8 4.72 -20.94 -0.41
N LEU A 9 4.09 -19.78 -0.47
CA LEU A 9 2.66 -19.63 -0.16
C LEU A 9 1.76 -20.47 -1.07
N THR A 10 2.07 -20.54 -2.37
CA THR A 10 1.29 -21.36 -3.32
C THR A 10 1.40 -22.83 -2.97
N ASN A 11 2.60 -23.31 -2.62
CA ASN A 11 2.84 -24.68 -2.19
C ASN A 11 2.13 -25.00 -0.87
N GLU A 12 2.20 -24.10 0.11
CA GLU A 12 1.50 -24.23 1.39
C GLU A 12 -0.02 -24.29 1.18
N LEU A 13 -0.58 -23.42 0.32
CA LEU A 13 -2.00 -23.43 -0.01
C LEU A 13 -2.43 -24.77 -0.64
N MET A 14 -1.65 -25.29 -1.59
CA MET A 14 -1.89 -26.60 -2.18
C MET A 14 -1.75 -27.74 -1.16
N ALA A 15 -0.93 -27.60 -0.12
CA ALA A 15 -0.76 -28.64 0.90
C ALA A 15 -1.94 -28.69 1.89
N VAL A 16 -2.62 -27.57 2.12
CA VAL A 16 -3.75 -27.45 3.06
C VAL A 16 -5.12 -27.43 2.36
N SER A 17 -5.15 -27.59 1.05
CA SER A 17 -6.37 -27.64 0.23
C SER A 17 -6.25 -28.70 -0.87
N ASP A 18 -7.35 -29.04 -1.52
CA ASP A 18 -7.34 -29.94 -2.69
C ASP A 18 -7.16 -29.18 -4.01
N LEU A 19 -6.59 -27.97 -3.98
CA LEU A 19 -6.40 -27.16 -5.17
C LEU A 19 -5.20 -27.65 -5.98
N ASP A 20 -5.41 -27.77 -7.30
CA ASP A 20 -4.29 -27.95 -8.21
C ASP A 20 -3.43 -26.68 -8.32
N GLN A 21 -2.24 -26.83 -8.90
CA GLN A 21 -1.27 -25.73 -9.03
C GLN A 21 -1.81 -24.55 -9.82
N ALA A 22 -2.61 -24.82 -10.86
CA ALA A 22 -3.18 -23.77 -11.71
C ALA A 22 -4.18 -22.92 -10.92
N THR A 23 -5.06 -23.57 -10.15
CA THR A 23 -6.10 -22.92 -9.35
C THR A 23 -5.49 -22.19 -8.16
N ALA A 24 -4.56 -22.82 -7.43
CA ALA A 24 -3.82 -22.18 -6.34
C ALA A 24 -3.03 -20.96 -6.83
N GLY A 25 -2.33 -21.08 -7.97
CA GLY A 25 -1.58 -19.97 -8.56
C GLY A 25 -2.47 -18.82 -9.03
N ALA A 26 -3.64 -19.12 -9.61
CA ALA A 26 -4.62 -18.11 -9.99
C ALA A 26 -5.20 -17.39 -8.77
N PHE A 27 -5.49 -18.13 -7.69
CA PHE A 27 -5.98 -17.58 -6.43
C PHE A 27 -4.95 -16.64 -5.79
N VAL A 28 -3.70 -17.09 -5.60
CA VAL A 28 -2.63 -16.27 -5.00
C VAL A 28 -2.38 -15.00 -5.82
N ARG A 29 -2.38 -15.10 -7.16
CA ARG A 29 -2.25 -13.94 -8.04
C ARG A 29 -3.37 -12.93 -7.83
N ARG A 30 -4.62 -13.38 -7.76
CA ARG A 30 -5.78 -12.50 -7.55
C ARG A 30 -5.68 -11.76 -6.22
N VAL A 31 -5.43 -12.50 -5.13
CA VAL A 31 -5.28 -11.91 -3.79
C VAL A 31 -4.13 -10.90 -3.75
N PHE A 32 -3.00 -11.20 -4.38
CA PHE A 32 -1.88 -10.27 -4.47
C PHE A 32 -2.24 -8.98 -5.21
N GLN A 33 -2.96 -9.08 -6.34
CA GLN A 33 -3.40 -7.93 -7.12
C GLN A 33 -4.41 -7.07 -6.36
N GLU A 34 -5.39 -7.70 -5.71
CA GLU A 34 -6.37 -7.00 -4.87
C GLU A 34 -5.70 -6.28 -3.70
N GLY A 35 -4.79 -6.95 -2.99
CA GLY A 35 -4.02 -6.34 -1.90
C GLY A 35 -3.12 -5.20 -2.36
N THR A 36 -2.52 -5.31 -3.55
CA THR A 36 -1.74 -4.21 -4.16
C THR A 36 -2.63 -3.02 -4.44
N HIS A 37 -3.79 -3.24 -5.06
CA HIS A 37 -4.74 -2.18 -5.37
C HIS A 37 -5.27 -1.47 -4.10
N GLU A 38 -5.63 -2.23 -3.06
CA GLU A 38 -6.03 -1.67 -1.77
C GLU A 38 -4.89 -0.85 -1.13
N GLY A 39 -3.65 -1.34 -1.22
CA GLY A 39 -2.46 -0.63 -0.76
C GLY A 39 -2.27 0.72 -1.48
N GLU A 40 -2.38 0.72 -2.81
CA GLU A 40 -2.29 1.92 -3.64
C GLU A 40 -3.36 2.95 -3.26
N GLN A 41 -4.61 2.53 -3.11
CA GLN A 41 -5.71 3.42 -2.70
C GLN A 41 -5.45 4.05 -1.32
N ARG A 42 -5.00 3.26 -0.34
CA ARG A 42 -4.64 3.77 0.99
C ARG A 42 -3.50 4.78 0.92
N LEU A 43 -2.47 4.48 0.13
CA LEU A 43 -1.34 5.40 -0.06
C LEU A 43 -1.80 6.73 -0.67
N ILE A 44 -2.68 6.70 -1.67
CA ILE A 44 -3.23 7.91 -2.29
C ILE A 44 -3.97 8.76 -1.25
N VAL A 45 -4.80 8.14 -0.40
CA VAL A 45 -5.53 8.87 0.67
C VAL A 45 -4.56 9.53 1.65
N GLU A 46 -3.52 8.80 2.08
CA GLU A 46 -2.52 9.33 3.01
C GLU A 46 -1.69 10.46 2.39
N LEU A 47 -1.34 10.37 1.11
CA LEU A 47 -0.67 11.45 0.38
C LEU A 47 -1.53 12.70 0.34
N HIS A 48 -2.81 12.60 -0.04
CA HIS A 48 -3.73 13.74 -0.04
C HIS A 48 -3.92 14.35 1.36
N ARG A 49 -3.84 13.54 2.41
CA ARG A 49 -3.89 14.04 3.80
C ARG A 49 -2.64 14.85 4.12
N ARG A 50 -1.46 14.32 3.78
CA ARG A 50 -0.17 15.00 3.99
C ARG A 50 -0.09 16.30 3.20
N ASP A 51 -0.52 16.31 1.95
CA ASP A 51 -0.52 17.52 1.11
C ASP A 51 -1.39 18.62 1.70
N ARG A 52 -2.56 18.27 2.26
CA ARG A 52 -3.41 19.23 2.98
C ARG A 52 -2.73 19.80 4.22
N THR A 53 -2.10 18.94 5.03
CA THR A 53 -1.34 19.38 6.20
C THR A 53 -0.17 20.29 5.80
N ILE A 54 0.57 19.96 4.74
CA ILE A 54 1.65 20.80 4.22
C ILE A 54 1.11 22.17 3.80
N ALA A 55 0.03 22.21 3.02
CA ALA A 55 -0.57 23.47 2.58
C ALA A 55 -1.10 24.32 3.75
N GLU A 56 -1.60 23.70 4.82
CA GLU A 56 -2.01 24.39 6.05
C GLU A 56 -0.79 25.01 6.76
N LEU A 57 0.27 24.23 6.95
CA LEU A 57 1.51 24.68 7.59
C LEU A 57 2.20 25.79 6.78
N GLU A 58 2.21 25.70 5.45
CA GLU A 58 2.76 26.74 4.57
C GLU A 58 1.99 28.06 4.72
N ARG A 59 0.65 28.00 4.82
CA ARG A 59 -0.16 29.20 5.09
C ARG A 59 0.11 29.78 6.47
N GLU A 60 0.29 28.93 7.48
CA GLU A 60 0.61 29.38 8.84
C GLU A 60 1.99 30.05 8.89
N LEU A 61 3.00 29.45 8.26
CA LEU A 61 4.34 30.03 8.12
C LEU A 61 4.31 31.38 7.40
N ALA A 62 3.51 31.50 6.33
CA ALA A 62 3.35 32.78 5.63
C ALA A 62 2.76 33.86 6.56
N ARG A 63 1.70 33.53 7.31
CA ARG A 63 1.09 34.46 8.28
C ARG A 63 2.07 34.90 9.37
N LEU A 64 2.88 33.97 9.89
CA LEU A 64 3.89 34.27 10.91
C LEU A 64 5.01 35.17 10.37
N ARG A 65 5.42 34.99 9.11
CA ARG A 65 6.39 35.86 8.44
C ARG A 65 5.85 37.26 8.22
N ASP A 66 4.59 37.38 7.78
CA ASP A 66 3.95 38.67 7.52
C ASP A 66 3.57 39.42 8.81
N GLY A 67 3.41 38.70 9.93
CA GLY A 67 3.04 39.24 11.24
C GLY A 67 4.21 39.59 12.17
N SER A 68 5.46 39.37 11.75
CA SER A 68 6.64 39.73 12.54
C SER A 68 6.92 41.24 12.39
N PRO A 69 6.83 42.07 13.45
CA PRO A 69 7.34 43.43 13.38
C PRO A 69 8.87 43.36 13.29
N GLY A 70 9.43 43.95 12.24
CA GLY A 70 10.88 44.14 12.09
C GLY A 70 11.47 45.01 13.20
#